data_AF-A0A970P138-F1
#
_entry.id   AF-A0A970P138-F1
#
_cell.length_a   1.000
_cell.length_b   1.000
_cell.length_c   1.000
_cell.angle_alpha   90.00
_cell.angle_beta   90.00
_cell.angle_gamma   90.00
#
_symmetry.space_group_name_H-M   'P 1'
#
loop_
_entity.id
_entity.type
_entity.pdbx_description
1 polymer ?
#
loop_
_entity_poly.entity_id
_entity_poly.type
_entity_poly.pdbx_seq_one_letter_code
_entity_poly.pdbx_strand_id
1 'polypeptide(L)'
;MAIKILHVILLAAVKYIITLPYAMIIGLNYEQAIFAVLTGGIGGFLFFYYLSKPVIKGFRAVKDFICLKISRLHKGSNKSHCKREKIKKKIKIFTRKNRFLARFKKTYGFWGVIVCTPPFLTIPLGAFLAGKYYSKRRHLVLYMIISITAWAAVLTGVMNIFPKLFFD
;
A
#
# COMPACT_ATOMS: atom_id res chain seq x y z
N MET A 1 -10.53 20.46 18.13
CA MET A 1 -11.27 19.32 17.53
C MET A 1 -10.82 18.99 16.11
N ALA A 2 -10.85 19.94 15.17
CA ALA A 2 -10.46 19.68 13.77
C ALA A 2 -9.04 19.10 13.58
N ILE A 3 -8.05 19.62 14.32
CA ILE A 3 -6.65 19.13 14.25
C ILE A 3 -6.54 17.66 14.66
N LYS A 4 -7.27 17.24 15.70
CA LYS A 4 -7.31 15.84 16.17
C LYS A 4 -7.85 14.92 15.07
N ILE A 5 -8.95 15.32 14.43
CA ILE A 5 -9.58 14.57 13.34
C ILE A 5 -8.63 14.47 12.14
N LEU A 6 -8.02 15.59 11.72
CA LEU A 6 -7.05 15.61 10.62
C LEU A 6 -5.88 14.65 10.88
N HIS A 7 -5.35 14.67 12.11
CA HIS A 7 -4.25 13.78 12.49
C HIS A 7 -4.65 12.31 12.42
N VAL A 8 -5.85 11.95 12.89
CA VAL A 8 -6.40 10.58 12.78
C VAL A 8 -6.59 10.17 11.32
N ILE A 9 -7.09 11.05 10.44
CA ILE A 9 -7.26 10.79 9.01
C ILE A 9 -5.91 10.49 8.34
N LEU A 10 -4.87 11.30 8.62
CA LEU A 10 -3.53 11.09 8.09
C LEU A 10 -2.90 9.80 8.62
N LEU A 11 -3.09 9.52 9.90
CA LEU A 11 -2.61 8.28 10.50
C LEU A 11 -3.33 7.07 9.87
N ALA A 12 -4.63 7.18 9.59
CA ALA A 12 -5.46 6.15 8.98
C ALA A 12 -4.98 5.82 7.57
N ALA A 13 -4.52 6.82 6.82
CA ALA A 13 -3.93 6.62 5.50
C ALA A 13 -2.62 5.82 5.51
N VAL A 14 -1.89 5.78 6.63
CA VAL A 14 -0.59 5.09 6.73
C VAL A 14 -0.67 3.80 7.56
N LYS A 15 -1.28 3.84 8.74
CA LYS A 15 -1.32 2.79 9.76
C LYS A 15 -2.76 2.49 10.21
N TYR A 16 -3.57 1.97 9.29
CA TYR A 16 -5.01 1.73 9.48
C TYR A 16 -5.40 1.07 10.83
N ILE A 17 -4.83 -0.07 11.20
CA ILE A 17 -5.24 -0.81 12.42
C ILE A 17 -5.08 0.02 13.70
N ILE A 18 -3.98 0.77 13.82
CA ILE A 18 -3.64 1.49 15.06
C ILE A 18 -4.55 2.70 15.24
N THR A 19 -5.19 3.17 14.18
CA THR A 19 -5.85 4.48 14.17
C THR A 19 -7.15 4.54 14.94
N LEU A 20 -7.93 3.46 14.93
CA LEU A 20 -9.20 3.39 15.66
C LEU A 20 -8.99 3.39 17.18
N PRO A 21 -8.10 2.55 17.77
CA PRO A 21 -7.77 2.68 19.19
C PRO A 21 -7.10 4.01 19.53
N TYR A 22 -6.21 4.51 18.66
CA TYR A 22 -5.54 5.80 18.88
C TYR A 22 -6.52 7.00 18.90
N ALA A 23 -7.54 7.00 18.04
CA ALA A 23 -8.56 8.03 18.03
C ALA A 23 -9.36 8.06 19.35
N MET A 24 -9.64 6.89 19.93
CA MET A 24 -10.32 6.80 21.23
C MET A 24 -9.45 7.31 22.38
N ILE A 25 -8.14 6.98 22.39
CA ILE A 25 -7.19 7.50 23.40
C ILE A 25 -7.10 9.03 23.35
N ILE A 26 -7.22 9.63 22.17
CA ILE A 26 -7.24 11.09 21.97
C ILE A 26 -8.54 11.76 22.47
N GLY A 27 -9.54 10.95 22.84
CA GLY A 27 -10.85 11.38 23.30
C GLY A 27 -11.78 11.83 22.17
N LEU A 28 -11.68 11.24 20.97
CA LEU A 28 -12.68 11.45 19.93
C LEU A 28 -13.94 10.63 20.23
N ASN A 29 -15.10 11.21 19.91
CA ASN A 29 -16.35 10.46 19.89
C ASN A 29 -16.24 9.27 18.92
N TYR A 30 -16.84 8.15 19.30
CA TYR A 30 -16.76 6.90 18.55
C TYR A 30 -17.22 7.04 17.09
N GLU A 31 -18.34 7.75 16.87
CA GLU A 31 -18.85 8.03 15.53
C GLU A 31 -17.85 8.84 14.70
N GLN A 32 -17.29 9.90 15.28
CA GLN A 32 -16.30 10.74 14.60
C GLN A 32 -15.01 9.95 14.28
N ALA A 33 -14.61 9.04 15.17
CA ALA A 33 -13.47 8.17 14.95
C ALA A 33 -13.72 7.20 13.78
N ILE A 34 -14.90 6.59 13.68
CA ILE A 34 -15.25 5.70 12.57
C ILE A 34 -15.25 6.46 11.24
N PHE A 35 -15.91 7.62 11.19
CA PHE A 35 -15.93 8.44 9.98
C PHE A 35 -14.53 8.90 9.58
N ALA A 36 -13.69 9.30 10.54
CA ALA A 36 -12.30 9.69 10.27
C ALA A 36 -11.44 8.52 9.75
N VAL A 37 -11.60 7.33 10.32
CA VAL A 37 -10.85 6.13 9.90
C VAL A 37 -11.30 5.65 8.52
N LEU A 38 -12.60 5.65 8.23
CA LEU A 38 -13.12 5.27 6.90
C LEU A 38 -12.68 6.26 5.82
N THR A 39 -12.84 7.57 6.07
CA THR A 39 -12.44 8.60 5.11
C THR A 39 -10.92 8.62 4.89
N GLY A 40 -10.12 8.49 5.95
CA GLY A 40 -8.67 8.40 5.86
C GLY A 40 -8.18 7.10 5.21
N GLY A 41 -8.82 5.97 5.49
CA GLY A 41 -8.49 4.67 4.90
C GLY A 41 -8.78 4.63 3.40
N ILE A 42 -9.99 5.01 2.99
CA ILE A 42 -10.40 5.06 1.57
C ILE A 42 -9.61 6.14 0.82
N GLY A 43 -9.57 7.36 1.38
CA GLY A 43 -8.87 8.50 0.78
C GLY A 43 -7.38 8.24 0.65
N GLY A 44 -6.74 7.72 1.70
CA GLY A 44 -5.34 7.32 1.69
C GLY A 44 -5.04 6.24 0.64
N PHE A 45 -5.85 5.19 0.60
CA PHE A 45 -5.69 4.13 -0.42
C PHE A 45 -5.77 4.70 -1.83
N LEU A 46 -6.79 5.51 -2.13
CA LEU A 46 -6.95 6.13 -3.45
C LEU A 46 -5.76 7.04 -3.79
N PHE A 47 -5.35 7.89 -2.85
CA PHE A 47 -4.20 8.77 -3.01
C PHE A 47 -2.93 7.99 -3.37
N PHE A 48 -2.55 6.99 -2.57
CA PHE A 48 -1.37 6.18 -2.82
C PHE A 48 -1.49 5.31 -4.08
N TYR A 49 -2.70 4.84 -4.40
CA TYR A 49 -2.95 4.03 -5.58
C TYR A 49 -2.72 4.85 -6.86
N TYR A 50 -3.25 6.07 -6.93
CA TYR A 50 -3.02 6.94 -8.07
C TYR A 50 -1.59 7.48 -8.11
N LEU A 51 -1.00 7.80 -6.95
CA LEU A 51 0.39 8.24 -6.83
C LEU A 51 1.39 7.16 -7.28
N SER A 52 1.05 5.88 -7.15
CA SER A 52 1.94 4.78 -7.56
C SER A 52 2.32 4.84 -9.04
N LYS A 53 1.41 5.26 -9.92
CA LYS A 53 1.63 5.32 -11.38
C LYS A 53 2.73 6.32 -11.78
N PRO A 54 2.65 7.61 -11.43
CA PRO A 54 3.71 8.58 -11.74
C PRO A 54 5.00 8.24 -11.02
N VAL A 55 4.98 7.72 -9.78
CA VAL A 55 6.19 7.31 -9.06
C VAL A 55 6.94 6.21 -9.82
N ILE A 56 6.24 5.19 -10.32
CA ILE A 56 6.86 4.09 -11.09
C ILE A 56 7.39 4.60 -12.45
N LYS A 57 6.73 5.57 -13.08
CA LYS A 57 7.20 6.19 -14.33
C LYS A 57 8.44 7.06 -14.07
N GLY A 58 8.41 7.88 -13.03
CA GLY A 58 9.51 8.74 -12.59
C GLY A 58 10.74 7.92 -12.20
N PHE A 59 10.60 6.84 -11.44
CA PHE A 59 11.72 5.97 -11.09
C PHE A 59 12.41 5.35 -12.31
N ARG A 60 11.64 5.01 -13.35
CA ARG A 60 12.20 4.55 -14.64
C ARG A 60 12.93 5.66 -15.38
N ALA A 61 12.36 6.87 -15.43
CA ALA A 61 12.99 8.02 -16.06
C ALA A 61 14.29 8.44 -15.36
N VAL A 62 14.30 8.47 -14.02
CA VAL A 62 15.48 8.76 -13.19
C VAL A 62 16.55 7.69 -13.41
N LYS A 63 16.17 6.42 -13.50
CA LYS A 63 17.12 5.34 -13.80
C LYS A 63 17.75 5.48 -15.18
N ASP A 64 16.93 5.78 -16.20
CA ASP A 64 17.42 6.03 -17.55
C ASP A 64 18.37 7.25 -17.55
N PHE A 65 18.04 8.31 -16.80
CA PHE A 65 18.89 9.50 -16.68
C PHE A 65 20.22 9.22 -15.96
N ILE A 66 20.19 8.49 -14.84
CA ILE A 66 21.38 8.06 -14.10
C ILE A 66 22.26 7.15 -14.97
N CYS A 67 21.65 6.20 -15.70
CA CYS A 67 22.36 5.33 -16.63
C CYS A 67 23.06 6.12 -17.75
N LEU A 68 22.38 7.12 -18.33
CA LEU A 68 22.97 8.00 -19.35
C LEU A 68 24.12 8.86 -18.79
N LYS A 69 24.03 9.31 -17.54
CA LYS A 69 25.09 10.13 -16.91
C LYS A 69 26.29 9.30 -16.47
N ILE A 70 26.06 8.12 -15.89
CA ILE A 70 27.11 7.16 -15.49
C ILE A 70 27.86 6.62 -16.71
N SER A 71 27.19 6.33 -17.82
CA SER A 71 27.85 5.83 -19.04
C SER A 71 28.77 6.85 -19.71
N ARG A 72 28.61 8.15 -19.41
CA ARG A 72 29.54 9.20 -19.88
C ARG A 72 30.79 9.30 -19.00
N LEU A 73 30.68 8.98 -17.72
CA LEU A 73 31.80 9.02 -16.76
C LEU A 73 32.68 7.77 -16.86
N HIS A 74 32.13 6.60 -17.20
CA HIS A 74 32.88 5.35 -17.31
C HIS A 74 33.16 4.99 -18.79
N LYS A 75 34.14 5.69 -19.39
CA LYS A 75 34.66 5.43 -20.75
C LYS A 75 35.70 4.29 -20.71
N GLY A 76 35.28 3.10 -20.27
CA GLY A 76 36.20 1.96 -20.18
C GLY A 76 35.48 0.73 -19.67
N SER A 77 35.27 -0.25 -20.56
CA SER A 77 34.77 -1.59 -20.27
C SER A 77 33.39 -1.70 -19.59
N ASN A 78 32.37 -1.90 -20.44
CA ASN A 78 31.20 -2.77 -20.24
C ASN A 78 29.87 -2.11 -20.71
N LYS A 79 29.81 -1.81 -22.01
CA LYS A 79 28.63 -1.30 -22.75
C LYS A 79 27.39 -2.23 -22.71
N SER A 80 27.39 -3.32 -21.94
CA SER A 80 26.34 -4.34 -21.94
C SER A 80 25.28 -4.20 -20.84
N HIS A 81 25.51 -3.39 -19.80
CA HIS A 81 24.57 -3.31 -18.66
C HIS A 81 23.37 -2.39 -18.87
N CYS A 82 23.52 -1.30 -19.62
CA CYS A 82 22.46 -0.31 -19.79
C CYS A 82 21.51 -0.60 -20.97
N LYS A 83 21.98 -1.26 -22.05
CA LYS A 83 21.13 -1.59 -23.21
C LYS A 83 20.26 -2.84 -23.01
N ARG A 84 20.56 -3.66 -21.97
CA ARG A 84 19.95 -4.99 -21.75
C ARG A 84 18.64 -4.97 -20.95
N GLU A 85 18.29 -3.88 -20.26
CA GLU A 85 17.00 -3.81 -19.56
C GLU A 85 15.79 -3.64 -20.49
N LYS A 86 15.98 -3.03 -21.67
CA LYS A 86 14.87 -2.73 -22.59
C LYS A 86 14.39 -3.93 -23.42
N ILE A 87 15.16 -5.03 -23.53
CA ILE A 87 14.80 -6.15 -24.43
C ILE A 87 14.55 -7.49 -23.70
N LYS A 88 15.28 -7.84 -22.62
CA LYS A 88 15.08 -9.13 -21.92
C LYS A 88 15.52 -9.07 -20.46
N LYS A 89 14.76 -8.42 -19.56
CA LYS A 89 14.61 -9.05 -18.23
C LYS A 89 13.68 -10.25 -18.44
N LYS A 90 14.23 -11.35 -19.00
CA LYS A 90 13.69 -12.67 -18.70
C LYS A 90 13.60 -12.69 -17.17
N ILE A 91 12.38 -12.67 -16.65
CA ILE A 91 12.12 -12.82 -15.22
C ILE A 91 13.01 -13.99 -14.81
N LYS A 92 14.06 -13.77 -14.00
CA LYS A 92 14.88 -14.89 -13.53
C LYS A 92 13.89 -15.77 -12.76
N ILE A 93 13.51 -16.90 -13.35
CA ILE A 93 12.41 -17.76 -12.89
C ILE A 93 12.73 -18.33 -11.49
N PHE A 94 13.98 -18.13 -11.02
CA PHE A 94 14.52 -18.82 -9.86
C PHE A 94 15.28 -17.98 -8.82
N THR A 95 15.12 -16.64 -8.73
CA THR A 95 15.64 -15.90 -7.55
C THR A 95 14.73 -16.13 -6.34
N ARG A 96 15.28 -16.26 -5.12
CA ARG A 96 14.50 -16.47 -3.87
C ARG A 96 13.33 -15.50 -3.73
N LYS A 97 13.56 -14.22 -4.07
CA LYS A 97 12.54 -13.16 -4.05
C LYS A 97 11.43 -13.37 -5.11
N ASN A 98 11.78 -13.81 -6.33
CA ASN A 98 10.78 -14.13 -7.37
C ASN A 98 10.00 -15.41 -7.04
N ARG A 99 10.67 -16.42 -6.46
CA ARG A 99 10.01 -17.66 -6.06
C ARG A 99 9.08 -17.43 -4.88
N PHE A 100 9.45 -16.59 -3.93
CA PHE A 100 8.58 -16.15 -2.84
C PHE A 100 7.37 -15.40 -3.39
N LEU A 101 7.57 -14.42 -4.27
CA LEU A 101 6.46 -13.67 -4.88
C LEU A 101 5.55 -14.54 -5.75
N ALA A 102 6.12 -15.51 -6.49
CA ALA A 102 5.37 -16.48 -7.29
C ALA A 102 4.58 -17.46 -6.41
N ARG A 103 5.15 -17.92 -5.28
CA ARG A 103 4.43 -18.71 -4.27
C ARG A 103 3.32 -17.89 -3.64
N PHE A 104 3.60 -16.64 -3.25
CA PHE A 104 2.60 -15.73 -2.68
C PHE A 104 1.43 -15.52 -3.65
N LYS A 105 1.73 -15.31 -4.94
CA LYS A 105 0.72 -15.20 -6.00
C LYS A 105 -0.08 -16.50 -6.20
N LYS A 106 0.58 -17.67 -6.15
CA LYS A 106 -0.05 -18.98 -6.34
C LYS A 106 -0.92 -19.38 -5.14
N THR A 107 -0.50 -19.06 -3.91
CA THR A 107 -1.14 -19.48 -2.66
C THR A 107 -2.24 -18.50 -2.21
N TYR A 108 -2.02 -17.18 -2.33
CA TYR A 108 -2.94 -16.17 -1.82
C TYR A 108 -3.78 -15.49 -2.91
N GLY A 109 -3.41 -15.60 -4.20
CA GLY A 109 -4.19 -15.06 -5.31
C GLY A 109 -4.48 -13.55 -5.23
N PHE A 110 -5.51 -13.11 -5.95
CA PHE A 110 -6.01 -11.72 -5.91
C PHE A 110 -6.70 -11.40 -4.58
N TRP A 111 -7.47 -12.34 -4.06
CA TRP A 111 -8.26 -12.18 -2.83
C TRP A 111 -7.41 -12.08 -1.56
N GLY A 112 -6.37 -12.90 -1.42
CA GLY A 112 -5.50 -12.85 -0.23
C GLY A 112 -4.68 -11.56 -0.16
N VAL A 113 -4.33 -10.95 -1.30
CA VAL A 113 -3.70 -9.62 -1.29
C VAL A 113 -4.66 -8.57 -0.77
N ILE A 114 -5.93 -8.61 -1.17
CA ILE A 114 -6.96 -7.65 -0.76
C ILE A 114 -7.31 -7.84 0.73
N VAL A 115 -7.54 -9.07 1.18
CA VAL A 115 -7.93 -9.36 2.56
C VAL A 115 -6.78 -9.11 3.54
N CYS A 116 -5.53 -9.45 3.17
CA CYS A 116 -4.37 -9.21 4.03
C CYS A 116 -3.81 -7.79 3.94
N THR A 117 -4.23 -6.95 2.97
CA THR A 117 -3.65 -5.61 2.87
C THR A 117 -4.01 -4.73 4.05
N PRO A 118 -5.28 -4.40 4.33
CA PRO A 118 -5.62 -3.51 5.44
C PRO A 118 -5.02 -3.92 6.82
N PRO A 119 -4.90 -5.22 7.17
CA PRO A 119 -4.34 -5.65 8.45
C PRO A 119 -2.82 -5.94 8.46
N PHE A 120 -2.19 -6.38 7.36
CA PHE A 120 -0.77 -6.80 7.40
C PHE A 120 0.15 -5.96 6.50
N LEU A 121 -0.38 -5.30 5.48
CA LEU A 121 0.38 -4.40 4.61
C LEU A 121 -0.17 -2.98 4.75
N THR A 122 0.61 -2.08 5.37
CA THR A 122 0.31 -0.65 5.41
C THR A 122 -0.33 -0.16 4.09
N ILE A 123 -1.41 0.63 4.19
CA ILE A 123 -2.20 1.09 3.03
C ILE A 123 -1.34 1.59 1.85
N PRO A 124 -0.27 2.39 2.06
CA PRO A 124 0.61 2.81 0.97
C PRO A 124 1.24 1.63 0.22
N LEU A 125 1.71 0.61 0.97
CA LEU A 125 2.32 -0.59 0.42
C LEU A 125 1.30 -1.42 -0.33
N GLY A 126 0.09 -1.56 0.24
CA GLY A 126 -1.03 -2.26 -0.37
C GLY A 126 -1.50 -1.62 -1.67
N ALA A 127 -1.66 -0.29 -1.67
CA ALA A 127 -2.02 0.49 -2.85
C ALA A 127 -0.97 0.37 -3.96
N PHE A 128 0.31 0.40 -3.60
CA PHE A 128 1.41 0.22 -4.55
C PHE A 128 1.47 -1.18 -5.14
N LEU A 129 1.28 -2.22 -4.30
CA LEU A 129 1.20 -3.61 -4.76
C LEU A 129 0.01 -3.82 -5.69
N ALA A 130 -1.16 -3.32 -5.31
CA ALA A 130 -2.39 -3.45 -6.08
C ALA A 130 -2.26 -2.77 -7.46
N GLY A 131 -1.73 -1.54 -7.50
CA GLY A 131 -1.46 -0.82 -8.74
C GLY A 131 -0.39 -1.49 -9.62
N LYS A 132 0.61 -2.13 -9.02
CA LYS A 132 1.67 -2.81 -9.79
C LYS A 132 1.24 -4.16 -10.37
N TYR A 133 0.55 -4.99 -9.58
CA TYR A 133 0.29 -6.38 -9.96
C TYR A 133 -1.10 -6.59 -10.56
N TYR A 134 -2.08 -5.76 -10.21
CA TYR A 134 -3.49 -5.98 -10.55
C TYR A 134 -4.16 -4.78 -11.23
N SER A 135 -3.41 -3.76 -11.65
CA SER A 135 -3.94 -2.56 -12.34
C SER A 135 -4.74 -2.84 -13.62
N LYS A 136 -4.62 -4.04 -14.20
CA LYS A 136 -5.39 -4.45 -15.38
C LYS A 136 -6.86 -4.76 -15.07
N ARG A 137 -7.25 -4.96 -13.80
CA ARG A 137 -8.65 -5.23 -13.42
C ARG A 137 -9.40 -3.94 -13.08
N ARG A 138 -10.52 -3.69 -13.77
CA ARG A 138 -11.35 -2.48 -13.62
C ARG A 138 -11.99 -2.34 -12.24
N HIS A 139 -12.39 -3.45 -11.60
CA HIS A 139 -13.09 -3.46 -10.30
C HIS A 139 -12.16 -3.55 -9.08
N LEU A 140 -10.84 -3.47 -9.25
CA LEU A 140 -9.88 -3.60 -8.15
C LEU A 140 -10.13 -2.60 -7.02
N VAL A 141 -10.38 -1.34 -7.39
CA VAL A 141 -10.58 -0.25 -6.42
C VAL A 141 -11.81 -0.52 -5.55
N LEU A 142 -12.90 -1.02 -6.14
CA LEU A 142 -14.12 -1.34 -5.42
C LEU A 142 -13.89 -2.46 -4.40
N TYR A 143 -13.20 -3.54 -4.80
CA TYR A 143 -12.88 -4.63 -3.86
C TYR A 143 -12.00 -4.15 -2.69
N MET A 144 -11.07 -3.21 -2.94
CA MET A 144 -10.25 -2.63 -1.87
C MET A 144 -11.07 -1.77 -0.91
N ILE A 145 -12.01 -0.97 -1.42
CA ILE A 145 -12.92 -0.17 -0.58
C ILE A 145 -13.77 -1.10 0.29
N ILE A 146 -14.38 -2.14 -0.30
CA ILE A 146 -15.16 -3.14 0.44
C ILE A 146 -14.31 -3.78 1.54
N SER A 147 -13.07 -4.15 1.22
CA SER A 147 -12.16 -4.74 2.21
C SER A 147 -11.81 -3.76 3.34
N ILE A 148 -11.60 -2.48 3.05
CA ILE A 148 -11.33 -1.45 4.07
C ILE A 148 -12.56 -1.30 4.98
N THR A 149 -13.76 -1.23 4.40
CA THR A 149 -15.01 -1.12 5.18
C THR A 149 -15.27 -2.36 6.05
N ALA A 150 -15.00 -3.56 5.53
CA ALA A 150 -15.16 -4.81 6.27
C ALA A 150 -14.20 -4.85 7.48
N TRP A 151 -12.95 -4.45 7.29
CA TRP A 151 -11.98 -4.37 8.39
C TRP A 151 -12.33 -3.27 9.40
N ALA A 152 -12.90 -2.14 8.96
CA ALA A 152 -13.44 -1.13 9.86
C ALA A 152 -14.50 -1.75 10.79
N ALA A 153 -15.46 -2.49 10.24
CA ALA A 153 -16.51 -3.15 10.99
C ALA A 153 -15.96 -4.19 11.99
N VAL A 154 -14.94 -4.96 11.59
CA VAL A 154 -14.25 -5.89 12.49
C VAL A 154 -13.57 -5.16 13.64
N LEU A 155 -12.82 -4.08 13.37
CA LEU A 155 -12.15 -3.28 14.41
C LEU A 155 -13.16 -2.63 15.36
N THR A 156 -14.24 -2.07 14.81
CA THR A 156 -15.39 -1.54 15.55
C THR A 156 -15.98 -2.61 16.48
N GLY A 157 -16.24 -3.82 15.98
CA GLY A 157 -16.75 -4.94 16.76
C GLY A 157 -15.81 -5.38 17.88
N VAL A 158 -14.51 -5.50 17.59
CA VAL A 158 -13.49 -5.84 18.59
C VAL A 158 -13.45 -4.81 19.71
N MET A 159 -13.51 -3.51 19.38
CA MET A 159 -13.48 -2.45 20.38
C MET A 159 -14.72 -2.41 21.26
N ASN A 160 -15.88 -2.74 20.69
CA ASN A 160 -17.13 -2.82 21.45
C ASN A 160 -17.15 -4.02 22.41
N ILE A 161 -16.50 -5.13 22.03
CA ILE A 161 -16.43 -6.36 22.86
C ILE A 161 -15.35 -6.26 23.94
N PHE A 162 -14.24 -5.55 23.66
CA PHE A 162 -13.11 -5.37 24.58
C PHE A 162 -12.93 -3.91 25.03
N PRO A 163 -13.94 -3.26 25.64
CA PRO A 163 -13.77 -1.90 26.14
C PRO A 163 -12.72 -1.86 27.26
N LYS A 164 -12.69 -2.88 28.12
CA LYS A 164 -11.79 -2.92 29.30
C LYS A 164 -10.29 -3.00 28.98
N LEU A 165 -9.88 -3.34 27.75
CA LEU A 165 -8.46 -3.49 27.42
C LEU A 165 -7.75 -2.17 27.07
N PHE A 166 -8.51 -1.08 26.90
CA PHE A 166 -7.99 0.23 26.47
C PHE A 166 -8.38 1.38 27.40
N PHE A 167 -9.26 1.16 28.39
CA PHE A 167 -9.81 2.18 29.29
C PHE A 167 -9.41 1.99 30.76
N ASP A 168 -8.38 1.18 31.06
CA ASP A 168 -7.74 1.11 32.38
C ASP A 168 -6.56 2.10 32.48
#